data_AF-A0AAW0YAG6-F1
#
_entry.id   AF-A0AAW0YAG6-F1
#
_cell.length_a   1.000
_cell.length_b   1.000
_cell.length_c   1.000
_cell.angle_alpha   90.00
_cell.angle_beta   90.00
_cell.angle_gamma   90.00
#
_symmetry.space_group_name_H-M   'P 1'
#
loop_
_entity.id
_entity.type
_entity.pdbx_description
1 polymer ?
#
loop_
_entity_poly.entity_id
_entity_poly.type
_entity_poly.pdbx_seq_one_letter_code
_entity_poly.pdbx_strand_id
1 'polypeptide(L)'
;TSVRDTSVTDTSVTGTGITGTDVTDTSVTGTGITGTDVTETSVTDISVTGTGITDTCVTGNGITDTSVTGTGITGTDVTDTSVIDTGITGTDVTDTSVTGT
;
A
#
# COMPACT_ATOMS: atom_id res chain seq x y z
N THR A 1 -12.24 11.29 9.44
CA THR A 1 -12.99 10.03 9.50
C THR A 1 -11.98 8.92 9.66
N SER A 2 -12.08 8.04 10.65
CA SER A 2 -11.09 6.97 10.81
C SER A 2 -11.53 5.71 10.06
N VAL A 3 -10.61 5.06 9.35
CA VAL A 3 -10.76 3.75 8.73
C VAL A 3 -9.83 2.78 9.46
N ARG A 4 -10.39 1.66 9.93
CA ARG A 4 -9.63 0.65 10.68
C ARG A 4 -10.04 -0.73 10.27
N ASP A 5 -9.14 -1.70 10.46
CA ASP A 5 -9.41 -3.13 10.34
C ASP A 5 -10.00 -3.50 8.97
N THR A 6 -9.46 -2.91 7.90
CA THR A 6 -9.94 -3.15 6.54
C THR A 6 -9.16 -4.30 5.92
N SER A 7 -9.87 -5.32 5.44
CA SER A 7 -9.24 -6.45 4.74
C SER A 7 -9.95 -6.72 3.43
N VAL A 8 -9.19 -6.72 2.35
CA VAL A 8 -9.64 -7.11 1.01
C VAL A 8 -8.85 -8.34 0.60
N THR A 9 -9.53 -9.44 0.30
CA THR A 9 -8.91 -10.67 -0.19
C THR A 9 -9.67 -11.18 -1.40
N ASP A 10 -9.01 -11.22 -2.56
CA ASP A 10 -9.57 -11.78 -3.79
C ASP A 10 -8.46 -12.31 -4.70
N THR A 11 -8.81 -13.19 -5.62
CA THR A 11 -7.96 -13.59 -6.74
C THR A 11 -7.59 -12.41 -7.64
N SER A 12 -8.48 -11.43 -7.80
CA SER A 12 -8.26 -10.23 -8.60
C SER A 12 -8.80 -9.01 -7.86
N VAL A 13 -7.91 -8.16 -7.38
CA VAL A 13 -8.25 -6.89 -6.73
C VAL A 13 -7.96 -5.75 -7.70
N THR A 14 -9.00 -4.98 -8.04
CA THR A 14 -8.85 -3.83 -8.94
C THR A 14 -9.51 -2.59 -8.36
N GLY A 15 -8.81 -1.46 -8.38
CA GLY A 15 -9.37 -0.15 -8.03
C GLY A 15 -9.81 -0.02 -6.57
N THR A 16 -8.98 -0.49 -5.63
CA THR A 16 -9.24 -0.33 -4.19
C THR A 16 -8.76 1.03 -3.71
N GLY A 17 -9.70 1.93 -3.42
CA GLY A 17 -9.42 3.24 -2.82
C GLY A 17 -9.82 3.28 -1.35
N ILE A 18 -8.88 3.62 -0.46
CA ILE A 18 -9.09 3.71 0.99
C ILE A 18 -8.76 5.13 1.45
N THR A 19 -9.79 5.82 1.94
CA THR A 19 -9.70 7.20 2.42
C THR A 19 -10.44 7.39 3.76
N GLY A 20 -9.73 7.77 4.82
CA GLY A 20 -10.21 8.65 5.88
C GLY A 20 -9.07 9.15 6.78
N THR A 21 -9.19 10.36 7.38
CA THR A 21 -8.12 11.06 8.16
C THR A 21 -7.08 10.22 8.93
N ASP A 22 -7.47 9.07 9.49
CA ASP A 22 -6.54 8.06 10.01
C ASP A 22 -6.91 6.69 9.42
N VAL A 23 -5.96 6.04 8.73
CA VAL A 23 -6.07 4.66 8.25
C VAL A 23 -5.12 3.78 9.07
N THR A 24 -5.67 2.76 9.71
CA THR A 24 -4.91 1.78 10.50
C THR A 24 -5.31 0.36 10.11
N ASP A 25 -4.40 -0.60 10.21
CA ASP A 25 -4.68 -2.03 10.09
C ASP A 25 -5.40 -2.38 8.78
N THR A 26 -4.77 -2.07 7.65
CA THR A 26 -5.36 -2.30 6.33
C THR A 26 -4.54 -3.32 5.56
N SER A 27 -5.23 -4.34 5.04
CA SER A 27 -4.63 -5.43 4.26
C SER A 27 -5.32 -5.63 2.92
N VAL A 28 -4.53 -5.74 1.86
CA VAL A 28 -4.99 -6.15 0.52
C VAL A 28 -4.20 -7.37 0.10
N THR A 29 -4.89 -8.49 -0.13
CA THR A 29 -4.26 -9.75 -0.52
C THR A 29 -4.86 -10.30 -1.82
N GLY A 30 -4.03 -10.71 -2.77
CA GLY A 30 -4.53 -11.30 -4.01
C GLY A 30 -3.50 -11.80 -5.01
N THR A 31 -3.98 -12.46 -6.08
CA THR A 31 -3.12 -13.01 -7.15
C THR A 31 -2.95 -12.10 -8.36
N GLY A 32 -3.67 -10.98 -8.37
CA GLY A 32 -3.47 -9.84 -9.26
C GLY A 32 -4.04 -8.62 -8.55
N ILE A 33 -3.21 -7.62 -8.27
CA ILE A 33 -3.58 -6.39 -7.57
C ILE A 33 -3.24 -5.23 -8.50
N THR A 34 -4.23 -4.45 -8.90
CA THR A 34 -4.04 -3.30 -9.79
C THR A 34 -4.79 -2.09 -9.26
N GLY A 35 -4.11 -0.97 -9.09
CA GLY A 35 -4.75 0.28 -8.67
C GLY A 35 -5.20 0.22 -7.21
N THR A 36 -4.25 0.20 -6.28
CA THR A 36 -4.53 0.32 -4.84
C THR A 36 -4.07 1.67 -4.34
N ASP A 37 -5.01 2.50 -3.92
CA ASP A 37 -4.74 3.86 -3.45
C ASP A 37 -5.14 4.01 -1.98
N VAL A 38 -4.17 4.38 -1.14
CA VAL A 38 -4.37 4.77 0.26
C VAL A 38 -3.87 6.21 0.39
N THR A 39 -4.72 7.16 0.76
CA THR A 39 -4.33 8.59 0.77
C THR A 39 -4.86 9.31 1.99
N GLU A 40 -4.03 9.60 3.00
CA GLU A 40 -4.53 10.14 4.27
C GLU A 40 -3.58 11.00 5.10
N THR A 41 -4.08 11.60 6.20
CA THR A 41 -3.20 12.37 7.12
C THR A 41 -2.27 11.43 7.90
N SER A 42 -2.79 10.34 8.45
CA SER A 42 -1.99 9.32 9.14
C SER A 42 -2.27 7.94 8.57
N VAL A 43 -1.22 7.17 8.28
CA VAL A 43 -1.29 5.82 7.71
C VAL A 43 -0.40 4.91 8.54
N THR A 44 -0.97 3.85 9.10
CA THR A 44 -0.25 2.91 9.96
C THR A 44 -0.67 1.48 9.65
N ASP A 45 0.28 0.55 9.67
CA ASP A 45 0.03 -0.89 9.49
C ASP A 45 -0.71 -1.21 8.18
N ILE A 46 -0.09 -0.85 7.05
CA ILE A 46 -0.59 -1.18 5.70
C ILE A 46 0.16 -2.37 5.15
N SER A 47 -0.56 -3.36 4.62
CA SER A 47 0.04 -4.49 3.93
C SER A 47 -0.66 -4.77 2.61
N VAL A 48 0.12 -4.80 1.52
CA VAL A 48 -0.32 -5.31 0.22
C VAL A 48 0.50 -6.56 -0.09
N THR A 49 -0.14 -7.72 -0.13
CA THR A 49 0.54 -9.00 -0.33
C THR A 49 -0.03 -9.75 -1.52
N GLY A 50 0.81 -10.20 -2.47
CA GLY A 50 0.27 -10.89 -3.63
C GLY A 50 1.23 -11.28 -4.73
N THR A 51 0.66 -11.75 -5.83
CA THR A 51 1.35 -11.95 -7.11
C THR A 51 0.82 -10.92 -8.10
N GLY A 52 1.67 -10.32 -8.95
CA GLY A 52 1.24 -9.32 -9.93
C GLY A 52 0.65 -8.07 -9.26
N ILE A 53 1.48 -7.33 -8.53
CA ILE A 53 1.10 -6.07 -7.88
C ILE A 53 1.47 -4.92 -8.81
N THR A 54 0.50 -4.10 -9.16
CA THR A 54 0.64 -3.01 -10.13
C THR A 54 -0.06 -1.76 -9.64
N ASP A 55 0.55 -0.59 -9.86
CA ASP A 55 -0.05 0.72 -9.58
C ASP A 55 -0.60 0.82 -8.15
N THR A 56 0.29 0.71 -7.16
CA THR A 56 -0.05 0.87 -5.74
C THR A 56 0.49 2.20 -5.23
N CYS A 57 -0.36 3.05 -4.68
CA CYS A 57 0.00 4.34 -4.13
C CYS A 57 -0.41 4.43 -2.65
N VAL A 58 0.54 4.78 -1.80
CA VAL A 58 0.29 5.13 -0.39
C VAL A 58 0.83 6.52 -0.14
N THR A 59 -0.06 7.48 0.13
CA THR A 59 0.30 8.88 0.36
C THR A 59 -0.18 9.35 1.72
N GLY A 60 0.65 10.08 2.47
CA GLY A 60 0.17 10.76 3.67
C GLY A 60 1.08 11.78 4.34
N ASN A 61 0.77 12.10 5.61
CA ASN A 61 1.53 13.01 6.49
C ASN A 61 2.09 12.31 7.75
N GLY A 62 2.10 10.98 7.75
CA GLY A 62 2.70 10.11 8.76
C GLY A 62 2.46 8.65 8.39
N ILE A 63 3.35 8.07 7.58
CA ILE A 63 3.34 6.66 7.16
C ILE A 63 4.29 5.88 8.08
N THR A 64 3.74 4.91 8.78
CA THR A 64 4.47 3.97 9.62
C THR A 64 4.06 2.54 9.28
N ASP A 65 5.00 1.60 9.28
CA ASP A 65 4.73 0.17 9.11
C ASP A 65 3.93 -0.16 7.83
N THR A 66 4.45 0.27 6.66
CA THR A 66 3.85 -0.04 5.36
C THR A 66 4.67 -1.07 4.59
N SER A 67 4.01 -2.14 4.15
CA SER A 67 4.65 -3.26 3.45
C SER A 67 3.95 -3.59 2.14
N VAL A 68 4.72 -3.70 1.05
CA VAL A 68 4.25 -4.31 -0.20
C VAL A 68 5.12 -5.53 -0.48
N THR A 69 4.53 -6.73 -0.43
CA THR A 69 5.26 -8.00 -0.52
C THR A 69 4.69 -8.91 -1.60
N GLY A 70 5.54 -9.43 -2.49
CA GLY A 70 5.01 -10.26 -3.57
C GLY A 70 5.97 -10.69 -4.65
N THR A 71 5.41 -11.18 -5.75
CA THR A 71 6.14 -11.52 -6.98
C THR A 71 5.59 -10.71 -8.15
N GLY A 72 6.45 -10.03 -8.91
CA GLY A 72 6.03 -9.13 -9.99
C GLY A 72 5.38 -7.88 -9.43
N ILE A 73 6.19 -6.98 -8.88
CA ILE A 73 5.75 -5.70 -8.31
C ILE A 73 6.21 -4.60 -9.27
N THR A 74 5.26 -3.82 -9.80
CA THR A 74 5.54 -2.71 -10.72
C THR A 74 4.73 -1.48 -10.30
N GLY A 75 5.32 -0.28 -10.36
CA GLY A 75 4.57 0.97 -10.13
C GLY A 75 4.03 1.07 -8.69
N THR A 76 4.92 0.97 -7.70
CA THR A 76 4.53 1.12 -6.28
C THR A 76 5.18 2.36 -5.70
N ASP A 77 4.37 3.33 -5.28
CA ASP A 77 4.82 4.60 -4.75
C ASP A 77 4.32 4.80 -3.32
N VAL A 78 5.25 5.01 -2.39
CA VAL A 78 4.96 5.43 -1.01
C VAL A 78 5.54 6.83 -0.80
N THR A 79 4.68 7.81 -0.58
CA THR A 79 5.07 9.23 -0.43
C THR A 79 4.54 9.81 0.86
N ASP A 80 5.42 10.36 1.69
CA ASP A 80 5.03 11.06 2.92
C ASP A 80 6.03 12.15 3.27
N THR A 81 5.65 13.08 4.14
CA THR A 81 6.57 13.90 4.93
C THR A 81 7.39 13.12 5.97
N SER A 82 6.91 11.98 6.45
CA SER A 82 7.59 11.10 7.39
C SER A 82 7.29 9.64 7.07
N VAL A 83 8.32 8.89 6.67
CA VAL A 83 8.22 7.46 6.35
C VAL A 83 9.07 6.66 7.35
N ILE A 84 8.41 5.80 8.11
CA ILE A 84 9.05 4.90 9.10
C ILE A 84 8.68 3.46 8.75
N ASP A 85 9.65 2.55 8.84
CA ASP A 85 9.45 1.10 8.69
C ASP A 85 8.63 0.70 7.46
N THR A 86 8.97 1.33 6.32
CA THR A 86 8.32 1.07 5.03
C THR A 86 9.20 0.23 4.13
N GLY A 87 8.63 -0.80 3.49
CA GLY A 87 9.38 -1.71 2.64
C GLY A 87 8.57 -2.25 1.47
N ILE A 88 9.26 -2.39 0.33
CA ILE A 88 8.75 -3.10 -0.84
C ILE A 88 9.69 -4.28 -1.07
N THR A 89 9.18 -5.51 -0.95
CA THR A 89 9.99 -6.72 -0.99
C THR A 89 9.37 -7.77 -1.92
N GLY A 90 10.21 -8.47 -2.69
CA GLY A 90 9.69 -9.44 -3.63
C GLY A 90 10.69 -9.92 -4.66
N THR A 91 10.20 -10.74 -5.59
CA THR A 91 10.91 -11.07 -6.83
C THR A 91 10.34 -10.23 -7.96
N ASP A 92 11.19 -9.78 -8.90
CA ASP A 92 10.80 -8.92 -10.03
C ASP A 92 10.11 -7.63 -9.57
N VAL A 93 10.88 -6.78 -8.87
CA VAL A 93 10.43 -5.46 -8.38
C VAL A 93 11.02 -4.38 -9.28
N THR A 94 10.16 -3.56 -9.88
CA THR A 94 10.53 -2.49 -10.83
C THR A 94 9.66 -1.27 -10.61
N ASP A 95 10.17 -0.08 -10.95
CA ASP A 95 9.40 1.18 -10.89
C ASP A 95 8.71 1.40 -9.53
N THR A 96 9.51 1.30 -8.46
CA THR A 96 9.03 1.49 -7.09
C THR A 96 9.76 2.63 -6.40
N SER A 97 9.03 3.44 -5.64
CA SER A 97 9.56 4.58 -4.90
C SER A 97 9.07 4.61 -3.46
N VAL A 98 9.97 4.96 -2.54
CA VAL A 98 9.64 5.30 -1.15
C VAL A 98 10.31 6.63 -0.85
N THR A 99 9.52 7.70 -0.71
CA THR A 99 10.02 9.07 -0.61
C THR A 99 9.45 9.81 0.60
N GLY A 100 10.36 10.38 1.39
CA GLY A 100 10.10 11.40 2.41
C GLY A 100 10.21 12.81 1.79
N THR A 101 9.22 13.70 1.94
CA THR A 101 9.22 15.08 1.41
C THR A 101 9.24 16.17 2.47
#